data_AF-A0ABC9TL37-F1
#
_entry.id   AF-A0ABC9TL37-F1
#
_cell.length_a   1.000
_cell.length_b   1.000
_cell.length_c   1.000
_cell.angle_alpha   90.00
_cell.angle_beta   90.00
_cell.angle_gamma   90.00
#
_symmetry.space_group_name_H-M   'P 1'
#
loop_
_entity.id
_entity.type
_entity.pdbx_description
1 polymer ?
#
loop_
_entity_poly.entity_id
_entity_poly.type
_entity_poly.pdbx_seq_one_letter_code
_entity_poly.pdbx_strand_id
1 'polypeptide(L)' 'MKRGENQMYITNFAELAEVMMKRKHIKLKEVAEYIGTSAVYARHVIDGFYKGGKADSYKLEIADFLGIDRKYANIKEEV' A
#
# COMPACT_ATOMS: atom_id res chain seq x y z
N MET A 1 4.88 -34.60 12.00
CA MET A 1 5.09 -33.35 11.25
C MET A 1 3.88 -33.08 10.38
N LYS A 2 3.08 -32.06 10.69
CA LYS A 2 2.18 -31.41 9.73
C LYS A 2 2.57 -29.93 9.75
N ARG A 3 3.26 -29.46 8.71
CA ARG A 3 3.44 -28.02 8.49
C ARG A 3 2.03 -27.49 8.23
N GLY A 4 1.43 -26.86 9.23
CA GLY A 4 0.24 -26.05 9.02
C GLY A 4 0.65 -24.91 8.10
N GLU A 5 0.22 -24.98 6.86
CA GLU A 5 0.28 -23.85 5.95
C GLU A 5 -0.64 -22.78 6.55
N ASN A 6 -0.05 -21.81 7.25
CA ASN A 6 -0.73 -20.56 7.54
C ASN A 6 -1.09 -19.96 6.19
N GLN A 7 -2.34 -20.14 5.75
CA GLN A 7 -2.97 -19.26 4.77
C GLN A 7 -2.91 -17.85 5.36
N MET A 8 -1.85 -17.11 5.02
CA MET A 8 -1.70 -15.72 5.38
C MET A 8 -2.72 -14.93 4.55
N TYR A 9 -3.89 -14.69 5.13
CA TYR A 9 -4.82 -13.71 4.60
C TYR A 9 -4.12 -12.36 4.65
N ILE A 10 -3.72 -11.85 3.49
CA ILE A 10 -3.13 -10.51 3.37
C ILE A 10 -4.18 -9.52 3.86
N THR A 11 -3.97 -8.97 5.06
CA THR A 11 -4.98 -8.16 5.78
C THR A 11 -4.57 -6.70 5.91
N ASN A 12 -3.34 -6.34 5.55
CA ASN A 12 -2.86 -4.96 5.61
C ASN A 12 -2.37 -4.47 4.24
N PHE A 13 -2.68 -3.21 3.91
CA PHE A 13 -2.32 -2.54 2.66
C PHE A 13 -0.82 -2.61 2.35
N ALA A 14 0.03 -2.54 3.38
CA ALA A 14 1.48 -2.61 3.24
C ALA A 14 1.96 -3.90 2.54
N GLU A 15 1.38 -5.03 2.93
CA GLU A 15 1.72 -6.34 2.38
C GLU A 15 1.23 -6.48 0.93
N LEU A 16 0.01 -5.98 0.65
CA LEU A 16 -0.51 -5.94 -0.72
C LEU A 16 0.37 -5.07 -1.62
N ALA A 17 0.75 -3.89 -1.14
CA ALA A 17 1.65 -2.99 -1.85
C ALA A 17 2.98 -3.68 -2.15
N GLU A 18 3.58 -4.36 -1.18
CA GLU A 18 4.84 -5.07 -1.37
C GLU A 18 4.72 -6.22 -2.39
N VAL A 19 3.66 -7.02 -2.32
CA VAL A 19 3.39 -8.10 -3.28
C VAL A 19 3.23 -7.53 -4.69
N MET A 20 2.44 -6.46 -4.84
CA MET A 20 2.18 -5.87 -6.16
C MET A 20 3.41 -5.18 -6.73
N MET A 21 4.20 -4.50 -5.90
CA MET A 21 5.49 -3.95 -6.29
C MET A 21 6.44 -5.04 -6.81
N LYS A 22 6.57 -6.16 -6.08
CA LYS A 22 7.39 -7.30 -6.50
C LYS A 22 6.90 -7.91 -7.82
N ARG A 23 5.59 -8.15 -7.96
CA ARG A 23 4.99 -8.73 -9.17
C ARG A 23 5.17 -7.86 -10.41
N LYS A 24 5.17 -6.54 -10.24
CA LYS A 24 5.28 -5.56 -11.33
C LYS A 24 6.70 -5.03 -11.53
N HIS A 25 7.68 -5.51 -10.76
CA HIS A 25 9.04 -4.98 -10.73
C HIS A 25 9.13 -3.47 -10.46
N ILE A 26 8.16 -2.92 -9.73
CA ILE A 26 8.09 -1.50 -9.35
C ILE A 26 8.92 -1.28 -8.09
N LYS A 27 9.79 -0.28 -8.12
CA LYS A 27 10.58 0.18 -6.97
C LYS A 27 9.81 1.23 -6.17
N LEU A 28 10.12 1.33 -4.88
CA LEU A 28 9.55 2.35 -4.00
C LEU A 28 9.77 3.78 -4.52
N LYS A 29 10.89 4.02 -5.21
CA LYS A 29 11.21 5.31 -5.84
C LYS A 29 10.17 5.70 -6.88
N GLU A 30 9.70 4.75 -7.70
CA GLU A 30 8.71 5.00 -8.74
C GLU A 30 7.34 5.30 -8.14
N VAL A 31 6.97 4.62 -7.05
CA VAL A 31 5.76 4.94 -6.28
C VAL A 31 5.83 6.37 -5.72
N ALA A 32 6.99 6.75 -5.18
CA ALA A 32 7.19 8.08 -4.61
C ALA A 32 7.17 9.19 -5.68
N GLU A 33 7.77 8.93 -6.84
CA GLU A 33 7.70 9.82 -8.01
C GLU A 33 6.26 9.99 -8.51
N TYR A 34 5.48 8.90 -8.56
CA TYR A 34 4.07 8.95 -8.97
C TYR A 34 3.21 9.85 -8.09
N ILE A 35 3.35 9.77 -6.76
CA ILE A 35 2.60 10.62 -5.81
C ILE A 35 3.29 11.95 -5.47
N GLY A 36 4.40 12.27 -6.15
CA GLY A 36 5.14 13.53 -5.99
C GLY A 36 5.74 13.74 -4.59
N THR A 37 6.31 12.69 -3.97
CA THR A 37 6.89 12.76 -2.62
C THR A 37 8.24 12.03 -2.50
N SER A 38 8.81 11.99 -1.29
CA SER A 38 10.04 11.23 -1.01
C SER A 38 9.76 9.73 -0.84
N ALA A 39 10.74 8.89 -1.17
CA ALA A 39 10.63 7.44 -0.98
C ALA A 39 10.34 7.05 0.49
N VAL A 40 10.92 7.79 1.45
CA VAL A 40 10.68 7.59 2.88
C VAL A 40 9.21 7.89 3.22
N TYR A 41 8.67 9.01 2.71
CA TYR A 41 7.29 9.37 2.97
C TYR A 41 6.31 8.40 2.31
N ALA A 42 6.58 7.98 1.07
CA ALA A 42 5.79 6.95 0.38
C ALA A 42 5.76 5.62 1.16
N ARG A 43 6.91 5.21 1.74
CA ARG A 43 6.98 4.05 2.63
C ARG A 43 6.09 4.21 3.86
N HIS A 44 6.16 5.35 4.54
CA HIS A 44 5.31 5.61 5.70
C HIS A 44 3.81 5.63 5.38
N VAL A 45 3.41 6.09 4.18
CA VAL A 45 2.01 6.00 3.72
C VAL A 45 1.60 4.54 3.50
N ILE A 46 2.45 3.75 2.84
CA ILE A 46 2.23 2.31 2.62
C ILE A 46 2.09 1.56 3.95
N ASP A 47 2.97 1.86 4.90
CA ASP A 47 3.01 1.23 6.22
C ASP A 47 1.88 1.73 7.15
N GLY A 48 1.15 2.78 6.75
CA GLY A 48 0.04 3.34 7.52
C GLY A 48 0.46 4.17 8.73
N PHE A 49 1.68 4.72 8.72
CA PHE A 49 2.22 5.53 9.81
C PHE A 49 1.50 6.89 9.93
N TYR A 50 1.10 7.48 8.80
CA TYR A 50 0.33 8.72 8.76
C TYR A 50 -1.16 8.42 8.54
N LYS A 51 -2.02 9.23 9.16
CA LYS A 51 -3.49 9.15 9.03
C LYS A 51 -4.05 10.53 8.69
N GLY A 52 -5.18 10.57 7.99
CA GLY A 52 -5.90 11.80 7.65
C GLY A 52 -5.65 12.26 6.22
N GLY A 53 -6.46 13.23 5.78
CA GLY A 53 -6.79 13.51 4.37
C GLY A 53 -5.67 13.32 3.35
N LYS A 54 -4.50 13.95 3.53
CA LYS A 54 -3.42 13.86 2.53
C LYS A 54 -2.77 12.47 2.45
N ALA A 55 -2.58 11.80 3.59
CA ALA A 55 -2.03 10.44 3.62
C ALA A 55 -3.01 9.44 3.02
N ASP A 56 -4.31 9.63 3.28
CA ASP A 56 -5.37 8.79 2.72
C ASP A 56 -5.48 8.97 1.19
N SER A 57 -5.41 10.20 0.68
CA SER A 57 -5.33 10.48 -0.78
C SER A 57 -4.16 9.73 -1.41
N TYR A 58 -2.96 9.86 -0.84
CA TYR A 58 -1.79 9.16 -1.37
C TYR A 58 -1.93 7.64 -1.30
N LYS A 59 -2.58 7.11 -0.27
CA LYS A 59 -2.82 5.67 -0.16
C LYS A 59 -3.76 5.17 -1.27
N LEU A 60 -4.77 5.95 -1.67
CA LEU A 60 -5.62 5.65 -2.84
C LEU A 60 -4.82 5.74 -4.14
N GLU A 61 -4.03 6.78 -4.32
CA GLU A 61 -3.19 6.97 -5.52
C GLU A 61 -2.19 5.81 -5.68
N ILE A 62 -1.56 5.37 -4.58
CA ILE A 62 -0.68 4.19 -4.57
C ILE A 62 -1.47 2.92 -4.89
N ALA A 63 -2.69 2.77 -4.37
CA ALA A 63 -3.53 1.62 -4.67
C ALA A 63 -3.83 1.55 -6.17
N ASP A 64 -4.25 2.65 -6.78
CA ASP A 64 -4.55 2.75 -8.22
C ASP A 64 -3.29 2.44 -9.06
N PHE A 65 -2.15 3.05 -8.70
CA PHE A 65 -0.87 2.83 -9.39
C PHE A 65 -0.44 1.36 -9.36
N LEU A 66 -0.57 0.71 -8.19
CA LEU A 66 -0.21 -0.68 -8.01
C LEU A 66 -1.31 -1.64 -8.51
N GLY A 67 -2.49 -1.16 -8.86
CA GLY A 67 -3.65 -1.98 -9.26
C GLY A 67 -4.23 -2.79 -8.10
N ILE A 68 -4.22 -2.20 -6.90
CA ILE A 68 -4.84 -2.75 -5.68
C ILE A 68 -6.25 -2.19 -5.60
N ASP A 69 -7.24 -3.06 -5.39
CA ASP A 69 -8.63 -2.63 -5.18
C ASP A 69 -8.71 -1.70 -3.95
N ARG A 70 -9.32 -0.52 -4.15
CA ARG A 70 -9.42 0.55 -3.16
C ARG A 70 -10.04 0.11 -1.84
N LYS A 71 -10.87 -0.95 -1.83
CA LYS A 71 -11.42 -1.51 -0.57
C LYS A 71 -10.33 -1.96 0.41
N TYR A 72 -9.14 -2.29 -0.09
CA TYR A 72 -8.00 -2.69 0.73
C TYR A 72 -7.15 -1.50 1.23
N ALA A 73 -7.42 -0.28 0.76
CA ALA A 73 -6.75 0.92 1.28
C ALA A 73 -7.20 1.26 2.71
N ASN A 74 -8.28 0.65 3.23
CA ASN A 74 -8.78 0.83 4.61
C ASN A 74 -8.90 2.30 5.04
N ILE A 75 -9.33 3.16 4.12
CA ILE A 75 -9.61 4.57 4.40
C ILE A 75 -11.04 4.62 4.91
N LYS A 76 -11.23 5.20 6.10
CA LYS A 76 -12.58 5.55 6.55
C LYS A 76 -13.03 6.69 5.64
N GLU A 77 -14.01 6.45 4.78
CA GLU A 77 -14.73 7.55 4.14
C GLU A 77 -15.36 8.36 5.27
N GLU A 78 -14.82 9.56 5.54
CA GLU A 78 -15.56 10.56 6.28
C GLU A 78 -16.69 11.00 5.35
N VAL A 79 -17.92 10.60 5.72
CA VAL A 79 -19.18 10.95 5.06
C VAL A 79 -19.56 12.38 5.39
#